data_AF-A0A251WIU1-F1
#
_entry.id   AF-A0A251WIU1-F1
#
_cell.length_a   1.000
_cell.length_b   1.000
_cell.length_c   1.000
_cell.angle_alpha   90.00
_cell.angle_beta   90.00
_cell.angle_gamma   90.00
#
_symmetry.space_group_name_H-M   'P 1'
#
loop_
_entity.id
_entity.type
_entity.pdbx_description
1 polymer ?
#
loop_
_entity_poly.entity_id
_entity_poly.type
_entity_poly.pdbx_seq_one_letter_code
_entity_poly.pdbx_strand_id
1 'polypeptide(L)' 'MTDLLTDLFVGILNHPVWIVAIAGILHLMIGTIAAVIAVQRGKSWKQWLVIGWIGGTPALIAALRLPKLVEH' A
#
# COMPACT_ATOMS: atom_id res chain seq x y z
N MET A 1 -10.74 29.46 4.48
CA MET A 1 -10.50 29.80 3.07
C MET A 1 -9.14 29.23 2.73
N THR A 2 -9.09 27.93 2.41
CA THR A 2 -7.89 27.34 1.81
C THR A 2 -7.71 27.99 0.44
N ASP A 3 -6.48 28.34 0.12
CA ASP A 3 -6.14 28.89 -1.19
C ASP A 3 -6.32 27.82 -2.28
N LEU A 4 -6.74 28.25 -3.47
CA LEU A 4 -7.04 27.39 -4.64
C LEU A 4 -5.93 26.36 -4.94
N LEU A 5 -4.68 26.71 -4.62
CA LEU A 5 -3.50 25.87 -4.77
C LEU A 5 -3.53 24.68 -3.83
N THR A 6 -3.90 24.91 -2.57
CA THR A 6 -4.08 23.87 -1.55
C THR A 6 -5.24 22.94 -1.91
N ASP A 7 -6.38 23.47 -2.37
CA ASP A 7 -7.53 22.65 -2.77
C ASP A 7 -7.25 21.81 -4.02
N LEU A 8 -6.53 22.38 -5.00
CA LEU A 8 -6.07 21.66 -6.18
C LEU A 8 -5.08 20.54 -5.81
N PHE A 9 -4.13 20.83 -4.92
CA PHE A 9 -3.14 19.86 -4.45
C PHE A 9 -3.80 18.70 -3.70
N VAL A 10 -4.74 18.99 -2.80
CA VAL A 10 -5.52 17.98 -2.09
C VAL A 10 -6.41 17.20 -3.06
N GLY A 11 -7.05 17.85 -4.03
CA GLY A 11 -7.85 17.19 -5.06
C GLY A 11 -7.05 16.21 -5.91
N ILE A 12 -5.82 16.58 -6.29
CA ILE A 12 -4.89 15.69 -7.00
C ILE A 12 -4.49 14.51 -6.11
N LEU A 13 -4.07 14.76 -4.86
CA LEU A 13 -3.65 13.70 -3.93
C LEU A 13 -4.76 12.74 -3.53
N ASN A 14 -6.01 13.22 -3.44
CA ASN A 14 -7.16 12.44 -3.02
C ASN A 14 -7.81 11.66 -4.19
N HIS A 15 -7.23 11.76 -5.38
CA HIS A 15 -7.64 10.97 -6.53
C HIS A 15 -7.31 9.48 -6.26
N PRO A 16 -8.26 8.55 -6.48
CA PRO A 16 -8.12 7.14 -6.09
C PRO A 16 -6.87 6.47 -6.68
N VAL A 17 -6.41 6.94 -7.85
CA VAL A 17 -5.19 6.46 -8.51
C VAL A 17 -3.95 6.62 -7.63
N TRP A 18 -3.79 7.74 -6.92
CA TRP A 18 -2.61 7.98 -6.08
C TRP A 18 -2.65 7.15 -4.80
N ILE A 19 -3.83 6.99 -4.20
CA ILE A 19 -4.03 6.15 -3.02
C ILE A 19 -3.65 4.70 -3.35
N VAL A 20 -4.13 4.19 -4.49
CA VAL A 20 -3.79 2.83 -4.97
C VAL A 20 -2.30 2.71 -5.27
N ALA A 21 -1.70 3.71 -5.94
CA ALA A 21 -0.29 3.71 -6.28
C ALA A 21 0.60 3.69 -5.03
N ILE A 22 0.32 4.54 -4.04
CA ILE A 22 1.07 4.59 -2.78
C ILE A 22 0.92 3.28 -2.00
N ALA A 23 -0.31 2.77 -1.89
CA ALA A 23 -0.58 1.50 -1.19
C ALA A 23 0.13 0.31 -1.88
N GLY A 24 0.15 0.28 -3.21
CA GLY A 24 0.86 -0.73 -4.00
C GLY A 24 2.37 -0.67 -3.83
N ILE A 25 2.96 0.53 -3.90
CA ILE A 25 4.41 0.74 -3.67
C ILE A 25 4.79 0.28 -2.26
N LEU A 26 4.01 0.69 -1.26
CA LEU A 26 4.26 0.31 0.14
C LEU A 26 4.15 -1.20 0.35
N HIS A 27 3.17 -1.86 -0.27
CA HIS A 27 3.01 -3.30 -0.24
C HIS A 27 4.25 -4.02 -0.82
N LEU A 28 4.73 -3.57 -1.98
CA LEU A 28 5.93 -4.13 -2.60
C LEU A 28 7.17 -3.90 -1.73
N MET A 29 7.36 -2.70 -1.17
CA MET A 29 8.50 -2.40 -0.30
C MET A 29 8.51 -3.30 0.95
N ILE A 30 7.39 -3.41 1.65
CA ILE A 30 7.29 -4.23 2.88
C ILE A 30 7.52 -5.71 2.55
N GLY A 31 6.91 -6.22 1.48
CA GLY A 31 7.09 -7.61 1.06
C GLY A 31 8.54 -7.93 0.69
N THR A 32 9.22 -7.00 0.00
CA THR A 32 10.62 -7.15 -0.37
C THR A 32 11.54 -7.10 0.85
N ILE A 33 11.32 -6.15 1.78
CA ILE A 33 12.09 -6.04 3.04
C ILE A 33 11.92 -7.31 3.88
N ALA A 34 10.70 -7.82 4.02
CA ALA A 34 10.43 -9.06 4.75
C ALA A 34 11.16 -10.26 4.11
N ALA A 35 11.16 -10.35 2.79
CA ALA A 35 11.89 -11.39 2.07
C ALA A 35 13.42 -11.27 2.26
N VAL A 36 13.97 -10.04 2.31
CA VAL A 36 15.41 -9.81 2.56
C VAL A 36 15.78 -10.27 3.96
N ILE A 37 15.00 -9.89 4.97
CA ILE A 37 15.23 -10.29 6.37
C ILE A 37 15.12 -11.81 6.52
N ALA A 38 14.17 -12.45 5.83
CA ALA A 38 14.02 -13.89 5.82
C ALA A 38 15.23 -14.62 5.23
N VAL A 39 15.80 -14.12 4.13
CA VAL A 39 17.02 -14.68 3.53
C VAL A 39 18.21 -14.55 4.47
N GLN A 40 18.37 -13.41 5.15
CA GLN A 40 19.42 -13.23 6.15
C GLN A 40 19.31 -14.23 7.32
N ARG A 41 18.11 -14.79 7.56
CA ARG A 41 17.83 -15.82 8.58
C ARG A 41 17.84 -17.24 8.02
N GLY A 42 18.38 -17.46 6.82
CA GLY A 42 18.48 -18.77 6.17
C GLY A 42 17.13 -19.33 5.69
N LYS A 43 16.08 -18.51 5.61
CA LYS A 43 14.79 -18.90 5.03
C LYS A 43 14.79 -18.62 3.53
N SER A 44 13.98 -19.36 2.78
CA SER A 44 13.95 -19.21 1.32
C SER A 44 13.25 -17.91 0.91
N TRP A 45 13.93 -17.12 0.07
CA TRP A 45 13.43 -15.86 -0.51
C TRP A 45 12.06 -16.04 -1.15
N LYS A 46 11.94 -17.03 -2.04
CA LYS A 46 10.75 -17.26 -2.86
C LYS A 46 9.52 -17.54 -2.01
N GLN A 47 9.68 -18.31 -0.94
CA GLN A 47 8.56 -18.73 -0.09
C GLN A 47 8.08 -17.57 0.78
N TRP A 48 8.99 -16.75 1.31
CA TRP A 48 8.61 -15.54 2.04
C TRP A 48 8.01 -14.45 1.15
N LEU A 49 8.46 -14.35 -0.09
CA LEU A 49 7.90 -13.43 -1.07
C LEU A 49 6.48 -13.86 -1.48
N VAL A 50 6.24 -15.16 -1.66
CA VAL A 50 4.90 -15.72 -1.90
C VAL A 50 3.99 -15.50 -0.69
N ILE A 51 4.48 -15.69 0.55
CA ILE A 51 3.69 -15.38 1.76
C ILE A 51 3.35 -13.89 1.83
N GLY A 52 4.31 -13.01 1.51
CA GLY A 52 4.08 -11.57 1.44
C GLY A 52 3.02 -11.18 0.41
N TRP A 53 3.04 -11.79 -0.77
CA TRP A 53 2.04 -11.58 -1.83
C TRP A 53 0.67 -12.13 -1.47
N ILE A 54 0.60 -13.37 -0.96
CA ILE A 54 -0.66 -14.01 -0.56
C ILE A 54 -1.29 -13.28 0.63
N GLY A 55 -0.50 -12.79 1.58
CA GLY A 55 -1.02 -12.06 2.74
C GLY A 55 -1.40 -10.61 2.41
N GLY A 56 -0.59 -9.92 1.62
CA GLY A 56 -0.79 -8.48 1.40
C GLY A 56 -1.68 -8.12 0.21
N THR A 57 -1.84 -9.00 -0.78
CA THR A 57 -2.80 -8.75 -1.89
C THR A 57 -4.26 -8.73 -1.39
N PRO A 58 -4.73 -9.67 -0.54
CA PRO A 58 -6.06 -9.60 0.06
C PRO A 58 -6.23 -8.37 0.96
N ALA A 59 -5.19 -7.97 1.70
CA ALA A 59 -5.23 -6.76 2.52
C ALA A 59 -5.34 -5.49 1.67
N LEU A 60 -4.65 -5.43 0.54
CA LEU A 60 -4.77 -4.34 -0.43
C LEU A 60 -6.17 -4.31 -1.07
N ILE A 61 -6.71 -5.48 -1.44
CA ILE A 61 -8.09 -5.58 -1.97
C ILE A 61 -9.12 -5.16 -0.93
N ALA A 62 -8.93 -5.55 0.34
CA ALA A 62 -9.80 -5.14 1.44
C ALA A 62 -9.72 -3.64 1.68
N ALA A 63 -8.52 -3.05 1.68
CA ALA A 63 -8.32 -1.60 1.77
C ALA A 63 -9.02 -0.82 0.64
N LEU A 64 -9.04 -1.37 -0.57
CA LEU A 64 -9.75 -0.78 -1.71
C LEU A 64 -11.27 -0.96 -1.67
N ARG A 65 -11.77 -1.97 -0.96
CA ARG A 65 -13.21 -2.24 -0.80
C ARG A 65 -13.82 -1.60 0.45
N LEU A 66 -13.00 -1.16 1.40
CA LEU A 66 -13.48 -0.41 2.54
C LEU A 66 -14.04 0.94 2.03
N PRO A 67 -15.31 1.25 2.31
CA PRO A 67 -15.83 2.58 2.01
C PRO A 67 -14.96 3.62 2.72
N LYS A 68 -14.67 4.75 2.06
CA LYS A 68 -14.03 5.91 2.70
C LYS A 68 -14.77 6.13 4.01
N LEU A 69 -14.08 6.04 5.15
CA LEU A 69 -14.64 6.46 6.43
C LEU A 69 -15.02 7.93 6.26
N VAL A 70 -16.32 8.17 6.06
CA VAL A 70 -16.91 9.50 6.11
C VAL A 70 -16.82 9.89 7.58
N GLU A 71 -15.84 10.72 7.91
CA GLU A 71 -15.82 11.44 9.18
C GLU A 71 -17.06 12.34 9.18
N HIS A 72 -18.00 12.04 10.08
CA HIS A 72 -19.15 12.89 10.41
C HIS A 72 -18.72 14.11 11.21
#